data_AF-A0A2P5EMC9-F1
#
_entry.id   AF-A0A2P5EMC9-F1
#
_cell.length_a   1.000
_cell.length_b   1.000
_cell.length_c   1.000
_cell.angle_alpha   90.00
_cell.angle_beta   90.00
_cell.angle_gamma   90.00
#
_symmetry.space_group_name_H-M   'P 1'
#
loop_
_entity.id
_entity.type
_entity.pdbx_description
1 polymer ?
#
loop_
_entity_poly.entity_id
_entity_poly.type
_entity_poly.pdbx_seq_one_letter_code
_entity_poly.pdbx_strand_id
1 'polypeptide(L)'
;MDAEAAKTARESLDLAFHMSNVLDTGLDRHTLSVLIALCDLGLNPEALAAVVKELRRETTSTPPQPAAAPPPPPPPTRPSSLS
;
A
#
# COMPACT_ATOMS: atom_id res chain seq x y z
N MET A 1 20.31 15.54 -23.60
CA MET A 1 19.43 16.62 -23.10
C MET A 1 18.44 16.08 -22.05
N ASP A 2 18.54 14.81 -21.69
CA ASP A 2 17.56 14.07 -20.89
C ASP A 2 17.82 14.13 -19.38
N ALA A 3 19.07 14.42 -18.98
CA ALA A 3 19.45 14.47 -17.58
C ALA A 3 18.77 15.63 -16.82
N GLU A 4 18.67 16.81 -17.45
CA GLU A 4 17.98 17.95 -16.86
C GLU A 4 16.47 17.72 -16.79
N ALA A 5 15.86 17.16 -17.85
CA ALA A 5 14.44 16.82 -17.83
C ALA A 5 14.09 15.80 -16.73
N ALA A 6 14.92 14.76 -16.57
CA ALA A 6 14.75 13.76 -15.51
C ALA A 6 14.90 14.37 -14.11
N LYS A 7 15.82 15.33 -13.95
CA LYS A 7 16.01 16.05 -12.69
C LYS A 7 14.81 16.93 -12.37
N THR A 8 14.32 17.72 -13.32
CA THR A 8 13.12 18.55 -13.15
C THR A 8 11.89 17.71 -12.81
N ALA A 9 11.70 16.56 -13.46
CA ALA A 9 10.59 15.65 -13.15
C ALA A 9 10.67 15.12 -11.72
N ARG A 10 11.88 14.79 -11.24
CA ARG A 10 12.11 14.33 -9.87
C ARG A 10 11.81 15.42 -8.84
N GLU A 11 12.29 16.63 -9.07
CA GLU A 11 12.03 17.80 -8.22
C GLU A 11 10.53 18.15 -8.18
N SER A 12 9.85 18.06 -9.32
CA SER A 12 8.39 18.29 -9.41
C SER A 12 7.62 17.26 -8.59
N LEU A 13 8.03 15.98 -8.66
CA LEU A 13 7.43 14.91 -7.88
C LEU A 13 7.73 15.04 -6.38
N ASP A 14 8.93 15.47 -6.01
CA ASP A 14 9.31 15.78 -4.62
C ASP A 14 8.38 16.85 -4.03
N LEU A 15 8.17 17.94 -4.78
CA LEU A 15 7.29 19.03 -4.37
C LEU A 15 5.84 18.57 -4.24
N ALA A 16 5.32 17.83 -5.22
CA ALA A 16 3.97 17.29 -5.16
C ALA A 16 3.77 16.35 -3.96
N PHE A 17 4.78 15.54 -3.63
CA PHE A 17 4.75 14.67 -2.45
C PHE A 17 4.74 15.47 -1.15
N HIS A 18 5.50 16.56 -1.07
CA HIS A 18 5.47 17.45 0.08
C HIS A 18 4.07 18.07 0.27
N MET A 19 3.45 18.56 -0.80
CA MET A 19 2.08 19.08 -0.77
C MET A 19 1.08 18.01 -0.31
N SER A 20 1.20 16.79 -0.81
CA SER A 20 0.38 15.64 -0.42
C SER A 20 0.46 15.32 1.07
N ASN A 21 1.66 15.42 1.67
CA ASN A 21 1.85 15.22 3.10
C ASN A 21 1.26 16.35 3.94
N VAL A 22 1.39 17.60 3.50
CA VAL A 22 0.79 18.75 4.19
C VAL A 22 -0.74 18.66 4.22
N LEU A 23 -1.33 18.07 3.17
CA LEU A 23 -2.78 17.83 3.07
C LEU A 23 -3.23 16.51 3.72
N ASP A 24 -2.32 15.76 4.34
CA ASP A 24 -2.59 14.46 4.98
C ASP A 24 -3.38 13.49 4.08
N THR A 25 -3.08 13.46 2.77
CA THR A 25 -3.78 12.55 1.85
C THR A 25 -3.42 11.07 2.07
N GLY A 26 -2.27 10.83 2.72
CA GLY A 26 -1.75 9.49 3.00
C GLY A 26 -1.39 8.72 1.73
N LEU A 27 -0.93 9.41 0.68
CA LEU A 27 -0.43 8.81 -0.56
C LEU A 27 1.09 8.62 -0.50
N ASP A 28 1.54 7.42 -0.84
CA ASP A 28 2.96 7.14 -1.00
C ASP A 28 3.52 7.78 -2.26
N ARG A 29 4.83 8.05 -2.24
CA ARG A 29 5.58 8.63 -3.36
C ARG A 29 5.41 7.85 -4.67
N HIS A 30 5.38 6.52 -4.60
CA HIS A 30 5.16 5.67 -5.77
C HIS A 30 3.75 5.84 -6.32
N THR A 31 2.73 5.77 -5.45
CA THR A 31 1.33 5.97 -5.83
C THR A 31 1.13 7.33 -6.47
N LEU A 32 1.66 8.40 -5.87
CA LEU A 32 1.59 9.75 -6.42
C LEU A 32 2.23 9.84 -7.82
N SER A 33 3.39 9.19 -8.03
CA SER A 33 4.03 9.10 -9.35
C SER A 33 3.11 8.49 -10.41
N VAL A 34 2.41 7.40 -10.05
CA VAL A 34 1.49 6.71 -10.95
C VAL A 34 0.27 7.60 -11.24
N LEU A 35 -0.28 8.25 -10.22
CA LEU A 35 -1.42 9.16 -10.40
C LEU A 35 -1.09 10.32 -11.33
N ILE A 36 0.12 10.91 -11.21
CA ILE A 36 0.58 11.98 -12.11
C ILE A 36 0.68 11.47 -13.55
N ALA A 37 1.29 10.29 -13.77
CA ALA A 37 1.39 9.71 -15.12
C ALA A 37 0.01 9.38 -15.73
N LEU A 38 -0.95 8.97 -14.89
CA LEU A 38 -2.34 8.74 -15.30
C LEU A 38 -3.03 10.06 -15.69
N CYS A 39 -2.80 11.14 -14.94
CA CYS A 39 -3.28 12.48 -15.28
C CYS A 39 -2.64 13.01 -16.59
N ASP A 40 -1.35 12.74 -16.83
CA ASP A 40 -0.65 13.12 -18.07
C ASP A 40 -1.25 12.43 -19.31
N LEU A 41 -1.88 11.27 -19.15
CA LEU A 41 -2.64 10.58 -20.20
C LEU A 41 -4.03 11.19 -20.46
N GLY A 42 -4.41 12.25 -19.74
CA GLY A 42 -5.68 12.95 -19.87
C GLY A 42 -6.81 12.36 -19.02
N LEU A 43 -6.48 11.52 -18.03
CA LEU A 43 -7.49 11.04 -17.09
C LEU A 43 -7.91 12.14 -16.12
N ASN A 44 -9.20 12.14 -15.79
CA ASN A 44 -9.77 13.10 -14.85
C ASN A 44 -9.26 12.82 -13.41
N PRO A 45 -8.66 13.81 -12.72
CA PRO A 45 -8.11 13.65 -11.38
C PRO A 45 -9.18 13.41 -10.30
N GLU A 46 -10.38 13.99 -10.44
CA GLU A 46 -11.50 13.75 -9.53
C GLU A 46 -11.99 12.30 -9.59
N ALA A 47 -12.12 11.72 -10.79
CA ALA A 47 -12.50 10.33 -10.99
C ALA A 47 -11.43 9.39 -10.43
N LEU A 48 -10.16 9.69 -10.66
CA LEU A 48 -9.03 8.91 -10.14
C LEU A 48 -9.01 8.93 -8.61
N ALA A 49 -9.28 10.08 -7.98
CA ALA A 49 -9.39 10.19 -6.53
C ALA A 49 -10.53 9.32 -5.95
N ALA A 50 -11.67 9.22 -6.65
CA ALA A 50 -12.77 8.35 -6.24
C ALA A 50 -12.35 6.86 -6.26
N VAL A 51 -11.68 6.43 -7.33
CA VAL A 51 -11.16 5.05 -7.46
C VAL A 51 -10.14 4.74 -6.36
N VAL A 52 -9.18 5.63 -6.10
CA VAL A 52 -8.17 5.43 -5.04
C VAL A 52 -8.82 5.31 -3.66
N LYS A 53 -9.85 6.11 -3.36
CA LYS A 53 -10.59 6.03 -2.09
C LYS A 53 -11.32 4.70 -1.96
N GLU A 54 -11.94 4.21 -3.03
CA GLU A 54 -12.64 2.93 -3.04
C GLU A 54 -11.67 1.76 -2.80
N LEU A 55 -10.55 1.72 -3.53
CA LEU A 55 -9.51 0.69 -3.38
C LEU A 55 -8.93 0.64 -1.95
N ARG A 56 -8.69 1.80 -1.34
CA ARG A 56 -8.23 1.88 0.06
C ARG A 56 -9.27 1.35 1.05
N ARG A 57 -10.56 1.54 0.77
CA ARG A 57 -11.65 1.01 1.60
C ARG A 57 -11.71 -0.52 1.51
N GLU A 58 -11.57 -1.10 0.33
CA GLU A 58 -11.61 -2.55 0.11
C GLU A 58 -10.40 -3.26 0.75
N THR A 59 -9.20 -2.71 0.60
CA THR A 59 -7.97 -3.26 1.18
C THR A 59 -7.98 -3.27 2.72
N THR A 60 -8.67 -2.33 3.35
CA THR A 60 -8.84 -2.30 4.82
C THR A 60 -9.93 -3.27 5.30
N SER A 61 -10.81 -3.72 4.41
CA SER A 61 -11.97 -4.56 4.73
C SER A 61 -11.72 -6.06 4.56
N THR A 62 -10.52 -6.50 4.15
CA THR A 62 -10.16 -7.91 4.27
C THR A 62 -9.89 -8.22 5.74
N PRO A 63 -10.75 -8.98 6.45
CA PRO A 63 -10.38 -9.44 7.78
C PRO A 63 -9.10 -10.26 7.65
N PRO A 64 -8.18 -10.18 8.62
CA PRO A 64 -7.10 -11.15 8.70
C PRO A 64 -7.77 -12.51 8.71
N GLN A 65 -7.51 -13.32 7.67
CA GLN A 65 -7.85 -14.73 7.73
C GLN A 65 -7.30 -15.25 9.05
N PRO A 66 -8.07 -15.98 9.86
CA PRO A 66 -7.56 -16.58 11.07
C PRO A 66 -6.48 -17.55 10.63
N ALA A 67 -5.21 -17.11 10.71
CA ALA A 67 -4.07 -17.97 10.64
C ALA A 67 -4.35 -19.09 11.65
N ALA A 68 -4.44 -20.30 11.12
CA ALA A 68 -4.71 -21.52 11.85
C ALA A 68 -4.07 -21.47 13.24
N ALA A 69 -4.90 -21.60 14.27
CA ALA A 69 -4.41 -21.82 15.62
C ALA A 69 -3.31 -22.90 15.59
N PRO A 70 -2.18 -22.71 16.28
CA PRO A 70 -1.15 -23.74 16.33
C PRO A 70 -1.79 -25.05 16.81
N PRO A 71 -1.47 -26.21 16.21
CA PRO A 71 -2.07 -27.47 16.63
C PRO A 71 -1.81 -27.69 18.13
N PRO A 72 -2.79 -28.20 18.89
CA PRO A 72 -2.62 -28.40 20.32
C PRO A 72 -1.41 -29.30 20.59
N PRO A 73 -0.66 -29.06 21.69
CA PRO A 73 0.51 -29.86 22.03
C PRO A 73 0.12 -31.34 22.21
N PRO A 74 0.98 -32.29 21.83
CA PRO A 74 0.70 -33.72 21.98
C PRO A 74 0.52 -34.08 23.47
N PRO A 75 -0.36 -35.06 23.80
CA PRO A 75 -0.60 -35.45 25.18
C PRO A 75 0.66 -36.05 25.83
N PRO A 76 0.85 -35.89 27.15
CA PRO A 76 2.01 -36.46 27.83
C PRO A 76 1.96 -37.98 27.74
N THR A 77 2.98 -38.57 27.13
CA THR A 77 3.19 -40.02 27.11
C THR A 77 3.37 -40.50 28.55
N ARG A 78 2.38 -41.26 29.06
CA ARG A 78 2.53 -42.00 30.32
C ARG A 78 3.70 -42.97 30.17
N PRO A 79 4.64 -43.05 31.12
CA PRO A 79 5.60 -44.14 31.12
C PRO A 79 4.81 -45.45 31.32
N SER A 80 4.91 -46.34 30.33
CA SER A 80 4.47 -47.72 30.45
C SER A 80 5.23 -48.34 31.62
N SER A 81 4.53 -48.51 32.74
CA SER A 81 4.98 -49.32 33.86
C SER A 81 5.14 -50.74 33.34
N LEU A 82 6.36 -51.16 33.04
CA LEU A 82 6.65 -52.57 32.80
C LEU A 82 8.05 -52.96 33.27
N SER A 83 8.00 -53.77 34.33
CA SER A 83 9.02 -54.67 34.90
C SER A 83 10.02 -54.12 35.91
#